data_AF-A0A6M0M786-F1
#
_entry.id   AF-A0A6M0M786-F1
#
_cell.length_a   1.000
_cell.length_b   1.000
_cell.length_c   1.000
_cell.angle_alpha   90.00
_cell.angle_beta   90.00
_cell.angle_gamma   90.00
#
_symmetry.space_group_name_H-M   'P 1'
#
loop_
_entity.id
_entity.type
_entity.pdbx_description
1 polymer ?
#
loop_
_entity_poly.entity_id
_entity_poly.type
_entity_poly.pdbx_seq_one_letter_code
_entity_poly.pdbx_strand_id
1 'polypeptide(L)' 'MSGFKRYDEDFKQSLVNLYQTGKTQTELCKYYGVSGSVAKSETQKHYL' A
#
# COMPACT_ATOMS: atom_id res chain seq x y z
N MET A 1 1.17 -20.70 -12.90
CA MET A 1 2.10 -19.60 -12.60
C MET A 1 1.64 -18.87 -11.34
N SER A 2 2.02 -19.38 -10.16
CA SER A 2 1.65 -18.81 -8.86
C SER A 2 2.73 -17.82 -8.40
N GLY A 3 2.75 -16.64 -9.01
CA GLY A 3 3.68 -15.56 -8.66
C GLY A 3 3.16 -14.58 -7.62
N PHE A 4 2.12 -14.91 -6.86
CA PHE A 4 1.52 -14.03 -5.86
C PHE A 4 2.28 -14.07 -4.53
N LYS A 5 3.52 -13.59 -4.54
CA LYS A 5 4.17 -13.05 -3.35
C LYS A 5 4.71 -11.70 -3.74
N ARG A 6 3.96 -10.63 -3.49
CA ARG A 6 4.60 -9.31 -3.61
C ARG A 6 4.47 -8.39 -2.42
N TYR A 7 3.47 -8.54 -1.57
CA TYR A 7 3.44 -7.86 -0.28
C TYR A 7 2.64 -8.70 0.72
N ASP A 8 3.23 -9.00 1.87
CA ASP A 8 2.56 -9.72 2.96
C ASP A 8 1.40 -8.86 3.51
N GLU A 9 0.42 -9.50 4.17
CA GLU A 9 -0.76 -8.80 4.72
C GLU A 9 -0.36 -7.67 5.68
N ASP A 10 0.68 -7.86 6.48
CA ASP A 10 1.24 -6.85 7.39
C ASP A 10 1.73 -5.60 6.65
N PHE A 11 2.28 -5.78 5.44
CA PHE A 11 2.70 -4.67 4.61
C PHE A 11 1.50 -3.86 4.12
N LYS A 12 0.45 -4.54 3.65
CA LYS A 12 -0.78 -3.89 3.18
C LYS A 12 -1.44 -3.12 4.32
N GLN A 13 -1.54 -3.74 5.49
CA GLN A 13 -2.03 -3.12 6.73
C GLN A 13 -1.21 -1.88 7.10
N SER A 14 0.11 -1.98 7.09
CA SER A 14 1.00 -0.83 7.38
C SER A 14 0.78 0.33 6.40
N LEU A 15 0.59 0.02 5.12
CA LEU A 15 0.36 1.01 4.08
C LEU A 15 -0.99 1.73 4.25
N VAL A 16 -2.05 0.98 4.58
CA VAL A 16 -3.38 1.53 4.89
C VAL A 16 -3.34 2.39 6.16
N ASN A 17 -2.72 1.90 7.23
CA ASN A 17 -2.60 2.64 8.50
C ASN A 17 -1.86 3.96 8.29
N LEU A 18 -0.76 3.96 7.55
CA LEU A 18 -0.04 5.20 7.28
C LEU A 18 -0.85 6.17 6.42
N TYR A 19 -1.59 5.68 5.43
CA TYR A 19 -2.51 6.52 4.68
C TYR A 19 -3.58 7.14 5.58
N GLN A 20 -4.15 6.37 6.50
CA GLN A 20 -5.11 6.85 7.50
C GLN A 20 -4.51 7.85 8.49
N THR A 21 -3.22 7.76 8.81
CA THR A 21 -2.51 8.77 9.62
C THR A 21 -2.28 10.10 8.90
N GLY A 22 -2.66 10.21 7.62
CA GLY A 22 -2.53 11.42 6.81
C GLY A 22 -1.30 11.44 5.91
N LYS A 23 -0.56 10.32 5.77
CA LYS A 23 0.55 10.23 4.82
C LYS A 23 0.03 10.14 3.40
N THR A 24 0.72 10.82 2.48
CA THR A 24 0.33 10.82 1.07
C THR A 24 0.79 9.55 0.36
N GLN A 25 0.08 9.13 -0.69
CA GLN A 25 0.47 7.96 -1.51
C GLN A 25 1.91 8.08 -2.03
N THR A 26 2.36 9.28 -2.39
CA THR A 26 3.72 9.55 -2.84
C THR A 26 4.77 9.22 -1.76
N GLU A 27 4.49 9.57 -0.51
CA GLU A 27 5.37 9.22 0.61
C GLU A 27 5.37 7.72 0.87
N LEU A 28 4.21 7.06 0.81
CA LEU A 28 4.12 5.60 0.96
C LEU A 28 4.91 4.85 -0.12
N CYS A 29 4.82 5.31 -1.37
CA CYS A 29 5.60 4.75 -2.48
C CYS A 29 7.11 4.90 -2.26
N LYS A 30 7.54 6.07 -1.75
CA LYS A 30 8.96 6.32 -1.45
C LYS A 30 9.46 5.54 -0.24
N TYR A 31 8.68 5.48 0.84
CA TYR A 31 9.07 4.80 2.09
C TYR A 31 9.20 3.29 1.91
N TYR A 32 8.31 2.70 1.11
CA TYR A 32 8.23 1.25 0.97
C TYR A 32 8.77 0.74 -0.37
N GLY A 33 9.23 1.63 -1.25
CA GLY A 33 9.70 1.25 -2.58
C GLY A 33 8.62 0.61 -3.45
N VAL A 34 7.35 0.93 -3.19
CA VAL A 34 6.21 0.36 -3.92
C VAL A 34 5.76 1.26 -5.04
N SER A 35 5.29 0.64 -6.14
CA SER A 35 4.73 1.39 -7.26
C SER A 35 3.47 2.15 -6.82
N GLY A 36 3.27 3.35 -7.38
CA GLY A 36 2.06 4.16 -7.19
C GLY A 36 0.75 3.37 -7.38
N SER A 37 0.77 2.39 -8.28
CA SER A 37 -0.37 1.51 -8.52
C SER A 37 -0.72 0.63 -7.32
N VAL A 38 0.29 0.11 -6.60
CA VAL A 38 0.10 -0.74 -5.41
C VAL A 38 -0.40 0.08 -4.24
N ALA A 39 0.23 1.23 -3.98
CA ALA A 39 -0.22 2.12 -2.91
C ALA A 39 -1.67 2.57 -3.16
N LYS A 40 -2.01 2.89 -4.40
CA LYS A 40 -3.38 3.27 -4.78
C LYS A 40 -4.37 2.11 -4.63
N SER A 41 -4.04 0.89 -5.06
CA SER A 41 -4.97 -0.24 -4.96
C SER A 41 -5.25 -0.65 -3.50
N GLU A 42 -4.24 -0.61 -2.64
CA GLU A 42 -4.39 -1.01 -1.24
C GLU A 42 -5.10 0.06 -0.40
N THR A 43 -4.82 1.35 -0.64
CA THR A 43 -5.53 2.46 0.02
C THR A 43 -6.98 2.58 -0.45
N GLN A 44 -7.27 2.31 -1.73
CA GLN A 44 -8.61 2.48 -2.30
C GLN A 44 -9.58 1.34 -1.95
N LYS A 45 -9.10 0.12 -1.70
CA LYS A 45 -9.94 -1.00 -1.21
C LYS A 45 -10.62 -0.73 0.14
N HIS A 46 -10.03 0.12 0.96
CA HIS A 46 -10.54 0.44 2.30
C HIS A 46 -11.47 1.67 2.32
N TYR A 47 -11.69 2.32 1.17
CA TYR A 47 -12.48 3.55 1.04
C TYR A 47 -13.89 3.34 0.42
N LEU A 48 -14.24 2.10 0.05
CA LEU A 48 -15.56 1.65 -0.43
C LEU A 48 -16.08 0.53 0.49
#